data_AF-A0A953WI98-F1
#
_entry.id   AF-A0A953WI98-F1
#
_cell.length_a   1.000
_cell.length_b   1.000
_cell.length_c   1.000
_cell.angle_alpha   90.00
_cell.angle_beta   90.00
_cell.angle_gamma   90.00
#
_symmetry.space_group_name_H-M   'P 1'
#
loop_
_entity.id
_entity.type
_entity.pdbx_description
1 polymer ?
#
loop_
_entity_poly.entity_id
_entity_poly.type
_entity_poly.pdbx_seq_one_letter_code
_entity_poly.pdbx_strand_id
1 'polypeptide(L)'
;LEKLYAEAVEAQAAALDKFLHEGTPPDPALRASGAFCYPQIRIVYNPDGPAPRISRSFGRISEPGTYISTFTRPDFFRPYLMEQLTPLLKYYEIEVFVEPSQSEMPYAYVWDQGQASGLEEISPAELARHFPSPDLSEIGDEVADGDLY
;
A
#
# COMPACT_ATOMS: atom_id res chain seq x y z
N LEU A 1 1.37 -9.11 2.23
CA LEU A 1 2.04 -7.80 2.11
C LEU A 1 3.22 -7.86 1.15
N GLU A 2 4.32 -8.52 1.50
CA GLU A 2 5.53 -8.55 0.65
C GLU A 2 5.28 -9.04 -0.77
N LYS A 3 4.55 -10.14 -0.92
CA LYS A 3 4.18 -10.66 -2.25
C LYS A 3 3.47 -9.60 -3.10
N LEU A 4 2.39 -9.02 -2.58
CA LEU A 4 1.59 -8.00 -3.28
C LEU A 4 2.41 -6.74 -3.61
N TYR A 5 3.27 -6.31 -2.69
CA TYR A 5 4.16 -5.17 -2.93
C TYR A 5 5.16 -5.47 -4.06
N ALA A 6 5.81 -6.63 -4.02
CA ALA A 6 6.75 -7.05 -5.06
C ALA A 6 6.06 -7.17 -6.43
N GLU A 7 4.88 -7.80 -6.49
CA GLU A 7 4.08 -7.91 -7.71
C GLU A 7 3.72 -6.53 -8.29
N ALA A 8 3.36 -5.57 -7.44
CA ALA A 8 3.02 -4.22 -7.88
C ALA A 8 4.24 -3.44 -8.41
N VAL A 9 5.37 -3.53 -7.70
CA VAL A 9 6.66 -2.94 -8.12
C VAL A 9 7.10 -3.53 -9.46
N GLU A 10 7.07 -4.85 -9.61
CA GLU A 10 7.45 -5.55 -10.85
C GLU A 10 6.54 -5.18 -12.02
N ALA A 11 5.21 -5.16 -11.80
CA ALA A 11 4.26 -4.79 -12.84
C ALA A 11 4.46 -3.33 -13.31
N GLN A 12 4.68 -2.40 -12.37
CA GLN A 12 4.90 -1.00 -12.70
C GLN A 12 6.25 -0.78 -13.39
N ALA A 13 7.32 -1.43 -12.93
CA ALA A 13 8.64 -1.38 -13.55
C ALA A 13 8.61 -1.93 -14.99
N ALA A 14 7.93 -3.07 -15.22
CA ALA A 14 7.78 -3.63 -16.57
C ALA A 14 6.98 -2.71 -17.51
N ALA A 15 5.93 -2.07 -17.00
CA ALA A 15 5.14 -1.11 -17.78
C ALA A 15 5.95 0.14 -18.13
N LEU A 16 6.75 0.64 -17.19
CA LEU A 16 7.66 1.76 -17.42
C LEU A 16 8.72 1.42 -18.48
N ASP A 17 9.39 0.27 -18.35
CA ASP A 17 10.41 -0.19 -19.30
C ASP A 17 9.86 -0.27 -20.72
N LYS A 18 8.66 -0.83 -20.89
CA LYS A 18 7.97 -0.89 -22.17
C LYS A 18 7.62 0.49 -22.72
N PHE A 19 7.19 1.41 -21.86
CA PHE A 19 6.88 2.78 -22.26
C PHE A 19 8.14 3.53 -22.72
N LEU A 20 9.26 3.35 -22.03
CA LEU A 20 10.53 3.99 -22.38
C LEU A 20 11.09 3.49 -23.72
N HIS A 21 11.08 2.19 -23.95
CA HIS A 21 11.71 1.60 -25.14
C HIS A 21 10.78 1.57 -26.36
N GLU A 22 9.47 1.38 -26.16
CA GLU A 22 8.51 1.17 -27.24
C GLU A 22 7.48 2.30 -27.36
N GLY A 23 7.44 3.25 -26.42
CA GLY A 23 6.42 4.30 -26.37
C GLY A 23 5.01 3.78 -26.06
N THR A 24 4.87 2.53 -25.59
CA THR A 24 3.58 1.90 -25.33
C THR A 24 3.13 2.14 -23.89
N PRO A 25 2.06 2.91 -23.65
CA PRO A 25 1.58 3.17 -22.29
C PRO A 25 0.97 1.91 -21.65
N PRO A 26 0.87 1.85 -20.31
CA PRO A 26 0.21 0.74 -19.63
C PRO A 26 -1.25 0.60 -20.07
N ASP A 27 -1.72 -0.65 -20.16
CA ASP A 27 -3.12 -0.94 -20.41
C ASP A 27 -4.01 -0.35 -19.29
N PRO A 28 -5.03 0.47 -19.62
CA PRO A 28 -5.97 0.97 -18.63
C PRO A 28 -6.63 -0.14 -17.79
N ALA A 29 -6.88 -1.32 -18.36
CA ALA A 29 -7.44 -2.44 -17.62
C ALA A 29 -6.48 -3.01 -16.58
N LEU A 30 -5.16 -3.02 -16.89
CA LEU A 30 -4.13 -3.42 -15.93
C LEU A 30 -4.10 -2.45 -14.75
N ARG A 31 -4.12 -1.14 -15.01
CA ARG A 31 -4.19 -0.12 -13.95
C ARG A 31 -5.45 -0.27 -13.09
N ALA A 32 -6.62 -0.39 -13.73
CA ALA A 32 -7.90 -0.54 -13.03
C ALA A 32 -8.00 -1.82 -12.19
N SER A 33 -7.17 -2.84 -12.46
CA SER A 33 -7.10 -4.06 -11.64
C SER A 33 -6.33 -3.89 -10.32
N GLY A 34 -5.70 -2.73 -10.09
CA GLY A 34 -4.87 -2.48 -8.92
C GLY A 34 -3.44 -3.00 -9.04
N ALA A 35 -2.98 -3.28 -10.27
CA ALA A 35 -1.65 -3.85 -10.51
C ALA A 35 -0.49 -2.93 -10.08
N PHE A 36 -0.72 -1.64 -9.90
CA PHE A 36 0.28 -0.68 -9.41
C PHE A 36 -0.01 -0.21 -7.98
N CYS A 37 -0.99 -0.81 -7.30
CA CYS A 37 -1.41 -0.36 -5.99
C CYS A 37 -0.52 -0.89 -4.87
N TYR A 38 -0.37 -0.07 -3.82
CA TYR A 38 0.19 -0.56 -2.56
C TYR A 38 -0.67 -1.69 -2.00
N PRO A 39 -0.10 -2.66 -1.28
CA PRO A 39 -0.91 -3.57 -0.48
C PRO A 39 -1.55 -2.84 0.70
N GLN A 40 -2.71 -3.32 1.14
CA GLN A 40 -3.35 -2.88 2.38
C GLN A 40 -3.56 -4.04 3.35
N ILE A 41 -3.69 -3.68 4.62
CA ILE A 41 -4.34 -4.52 5.63
C ILE A 41 -5.68 -3.90 5.95
N ARG A 42 -6.74 -4.72 5.96
CA ARG A 42 -8.04 -4.39 6.53
C ARG A 42 -8.29 -5.26 7.76
N ILE A 43 -8.46 -4.62 8.92
CA ILE A 43 -8.80 -5.25 10.20
C ILE A 43 -10.26 -4.97 10.48
N VAL A 44 -11.03 -6.03 10.73
CA VAL A 44 -12.42 -5.91 11.19
C VAL A 44 -12.46 -6.31 12.65
N TYR A 45 -12.95 -5.41 13.50
CA TYR A 45 -13.13 -5.64 14.92
C TYR A 45 -14.59 -5.43 15.30
N ASN A 46 -15.31 -6.51 15.60
CA ASN A 46 -16.71 -6.47 16.00
C ASN A 46 -16.96 -7.48 17.14
N PRO A 47 -16.53 -7.16 18.37
CA PRO A 47 -16.61 -8.09 19.48
C PRO A 47 -18.04 -8.22 20.03
N ASP A 48 -18.44 -9.43 20.41
CA ASP A 48 -19.71 -9.68 21.14
C ASP A 48 -19.63 -9.30 22.63
N GLY A 49 -18.45 -8.87 23.12
CA GLY A 49 -18.17 -8.64 24.54
C GLY A 49 -17.28 -7.41 24.79
N PRO A 50 -16.96 -7.11 26.07
CA PRO A 50 -16.15 -5.95 26.41
C PRO A 50 -14.73 -6.09 25.84
N ALA A 51 -14.19 -4.96 25.38
CA ALA A 51 -12.81 -4.92 24.88
C ALA A 51 -11.79 -5.44 25.92
N PRO A 52 -10.74 -6.14 25.47
CA PRO A 52 -9.70 -6.66 26.36
C PRO A 52 -9.00 -5.53 27.13
N ARG A 53 -8.71 -5.77 28.41
CA ARG A 53 -7.95 -4.82 29.24
C ARG A 53 -6.46 -4.93 28.93
N ILE A 54 -5.95 -4.00 28.13
CA ILE A 54 -4.56 -3.98 27.69
C ILE A 54 -3.80 -2.85 28.39
N SER A 55 -2.72 -3.15 29.12
CA SER A 55 -1.90 -2.15 29.83
C SER A 55 -0.85 -1.43 28.95
N ARG A 56 -0.73 -1.82 27.69
CA ARG A 56 0.26 -1.26 26.73
C ARG A 56 -0.19 0.09 26.19
N SER A 57 0.73 1.01 25.92
CA SER A 57 0.41 2.32 25.31
C SER A 57 0.07 2.25 23.82
N PHE A 58 0.40 1.15 23.14
CA PHE A 58 0.14 0.90 21.71
C PHE A 58 -0.48 -0.50 21.49
N GLY A 59 -0.87 -0.80 20.26
CA GLY A 59 -1.50 -2.08 19.91
C GLY A 59 -2.84 -2.24 20.63
N ARG A 60 -3.66 -1.18 20.58
CA ARG A 60 -5.01 -1.11 21.10
C ARG A 60 -5.96 -0.71 19.97
N ILE A 61 -7.14 -1.31 20.00
CA ILE A 61 -8.29 -0.93 19.17
C ILE A 61 -9.27 -0.24 20.10
N SER A 62 -9.61 1.01 19.79
CA SER A 62 -10.42 1.87 20.66
C SER A 62 -11.89 1.51 20.59
N GLU A 63 -12.42 1.30 19.38
CA GLU A 63 -13.84 1.07 19.12
C GLU A 63 -14.06 -0.06 18.10
N PRO A 64 -15.20 -0.75 18.12
CA PRO A 64 -15.60 -1.63 17.03
C PRO A 64 -15.64 -0.88 15.70
N GLY A 65 -15.17 -1.50 14.63
CA GLY A 65 -15.08 -0.86 13.33
C GLY A 65 -14.15 -1.58 12.37
N THR A 66 -14.00 -0.98 11.20
CA THR A 66 -13.07 -1.43 10.16
C THR A 66 -11.90 -0.45 10.06
N TYR A 67 -10.69 -1.00 10.19
CA TYR A 67 -9.44 -0.24 10.14
C TYR A 67 -8.66 -0.64 8.89
N ILE A 68 -8.33 0.32 8.03
CA ILE A 68 -7.62 0.08 6.78
C ILE A 68 -6.35 0.93 6.76
N SER A 69 -5.25 0.35 6.30
CA SER A 69 -4.02 1.09 6.07
C SER A 69 -3.22 0.47 4.93
N THR A 70 -2.57 1.31 4.13
CA THR A 70 -1.68 0.90 3.03
C THR A 70 -0.24 0.78 3.53
N PHE A 71 0.54 -0.10 2.91
CA PHE A 71 1.90 -0.40 3.35
C PHE A 71 2.89 -0.36 2.19
N THR A 72 3.99 0.37 2.37
CA THR A 72 5.15 0.35 1.48
C THR A 72 6.32 -0.39 2.14
N ARG A 73 7.24 -0.93 1.33
CA ARG A 73 8.46 -1.64 1.78
C ARG A 73 8.22 -2.60 2.95
N PRO A 74 7.26 -3.54 2.85
CA PRO A 74 6.92 -4.47 3.94
C PRO A 74 8.09 -5.37 4.35
N ASP A 75 9.06 -5.60 3.46
CA ASP A 75 10.32 -6.29 3.74
C ASP A 75 11.17 -5.52 4.75
N PHE A 76 11.29 -4.20 4.57
CA PHE A 76 12.04 -3.31 5.45
C PHE A 76 11.34 -3.13 6.80
N PHE A 77 10.02 -2.92 6.79
CA PHE A 77 9.22 -2.72 8.00
C PHE A 77 8.79 -4.02 8.68
N ARG A 78 9.19 -5.20 8.19
CA ARG A 78 8.77 -6.49 8.73
C ARG A 78 8.90 -6.58 10.26
N PRO A 79 10.02 -6.21 10.91
CA PRO A 79 10.13 -6.29 12.36
C PRO A 79 9.10 -5.41 13.07
N TYR A 80 8.90 -4.18 12.57
CA TYR A 80 7.94 -3.23 13.11
C TYR A 80 6.49 -3.70 12.93
N LEU A 81 6.13 -4.18 11.74
CA LEU A 81 4.80 -4.71 11.46
C LEU A 81 4.47 -5.91 12.35
N MET A 82 5.44 -6.81 12.57
CA MET A 82 5.26 -7.92 13.50
C MET A 82 5.07 -7.44 14.93
N GLU A 83 5.84 -6.45 15.39
CA GLU A 83 5.68 -5.86 16.73
C GLU A 83 4.31 -5.21 16.94
N GLN A 84 3.77 -4.53 15.92
CA GLN A 84 2.48 -3.84 16.02
C GLN A 84 1.27 -4.78 15.84
N LEU A 85 1.34 -5.75 14.94
CA LEU A 85 0.21 -6.63 14.61
C LEU A 85 0.08 -7.82 15.56
N THR A 86 1.21 -8.36 16.06
CA THR A 86 1.19 -9.53 16.98
C THR A 86 0.33 -9.28 18.22
N PRO A 87 0.43 -8.12 18.90
CA PRO A 87 -0.41 -7.83 20.06
C PRO A 87 -1.88 -7.59 19.70
N LEU A 88 -2.21 -7.22 18.47
CA LEU A 88 -3.62 -7.12 18.05
C LEU A 88 -4.22 -8.52 17.89
N LEU A 89 -3.55 -9.37 17.10
CA LEU A 89 -3.95 -10.75 16.82
C LEU A 89 -4.03 -11.63 18.09
N LYS A 90 -3.21 -11.34 19.09
CA LYS A 90 -3.17 -12.13 20.34
C LYS A 90 -4.30 -11.79 21.30
N TYR A 91 -4.73 -10.53 21.34
CA TYR A 91 -5.59 -10.02 22.42
C TYR A 91 -6.99 -9.63 21.96
N TYR A 92 -7.18 -9.35 20.67
CA TYR A 92 -8.47 -9.02 20.09
C TYR A 92 -8.96 -10.16 19.20
N GLU A 93 -10.27 -10.38 19.22
CA GLU A 93 -10.95 -11.21 18.22
C GLU A 93 -11.17 -10.34 16.98
N ILE A 94 -10.28 -10.47 16.00
CA ILE A 94 -10.26 -9.66 14.77
C ILE A 94 -10.17 -10.54 13.54
N GLU A 95 -10.80 -10.09 12.46
CA GLU A 95 -10.56 -10.61 11.13
C GLU A 95 -9.52 -9.74 10.42
N VAL A 96 -8.56 -10.36 9.75
CA VAL A 96 -7.48 -9.65 9.05
C VAL A 96 -7.45 -10.07 7.59
N PHE A 97 -7.56 -9.07 6.71
CA PHE A 97 -7.52 -9.23 5.27
C PHE A 97 -6.29 -8.53 4.71
N VAL A 98 -5.64 -9.16 3.73
CA VAL A 98 -4.48 -8.63 3.03
C VAL A 98 -4.80 -8.63 1.54
N GLU A 99 -4.89 -7.45 0.96
CA GLU A 99 -5.42 -7.25 -0.40
C GLU A 99 -4.71 -6.07 -1.10
N PRO A 100 -4.76 -5.96 -2.43
CA PRO A 100 -4.37 -4.73 -3.13
C PRO A 100 -5.24 -3.56 -2.66
N SER A 101 -4.65 -2.39 -2.46
CA SER A 101 -5.39 -1.17 -2.16
C SER A 101 -5.94 -0.51 -3.43
N GLN A 102 -6.58 0.64 -3.25
CA GLN A 102 -6.95 1.54 -4.35
C GLN A 102 -5.94 2.68 -4.57
N SER A 103 -4.87 2.72 -3.77
CA SER A 103 -3.81 3.75 -3.85
C SER A 103 -2.67 3.25 -4.73
N GLU A 104 -2.54 3.86 -5.91
CA GLU A 104 -1.45 3.55 -6.84
C GLU A 104 -0.11 4.10 -6.32
N MET A 105 0.96 3.32 -6.46
CA MET A 105 2.31 3.72 -6.09
C MET A 105 2.88 4.70 -7.12
N PRO A 106 3.37 5.88 -6.69
CA PRO A 106 4.05 6.78 -7.61
C PRO A 106 5.24 6.13 -8.31
N TYR A 107 5.35 6.33 -9.63
CA TYR A 107 6.40 5.72 -10.47
C TYR A 107 7.82 6.04 -9.96
N ALA A 108 7.98 7.21 -9.33
CA ALA A 108 9.24 7.66 -8.77
C ALA A 108 9.77 6.78 -7.61
N TYR A 109 8.93 5.96 -6.97
CA TYR A 109 9.31 5.10 -5.84
C TYR A 109 9.60 3.65 -6.22
N VAL A 110 9.14 3.22 -7.39
CA VAL A 110 9.43 1.87 -7.94
C VAL A 110 10.80 1.82 -8.61
N TRP A 111 11.32 2.98 -9.00
CA TRP A 111 12.54 3.09 -9.76
C TRP A 111 13.80 2.80 -8.92
N ASP A 112 14.41 1.63 -9.10
CA ASP A 112 15.74 1.35 -8.55
C ASP A 112 16.83 1.93 -9.48
N GLN A 113 17.94 2.41 -8.91
CA GLN A 113 19.02 3.09 -9.64
C GLN A 113 19.69 2.19 -10.70
N GLY A 114 19.51 0.87 -10.61
CA GLY A 114 20.00 -0.10 -11.62
C GLY A 114 19.22 -0.12 -12.95
N GLN A 115 18.01 0.44 -13.00
CA GLN A 115 17.17 0.51 -14.21
C GLN A 115 17.18 1.90 -14.88
N ALA A 116 17.97 2.85 -14.37
CA ALA A 116 17.96 4.29 -14.70
C ALA A 116 18.37 4.72 -16.12
N SER A 117 18.43 3.82 -17.09
CA SER A 117 18.68 4.19 -18.49
C SER A 117 17.37 4.63 -19.16
N GLY A 118 17.29 5.87 -19.64
CA GLY A 118 16.22 6.34 -20.54
C GLY A 118 15.14 7.25 -19.93
N LEU A 119 15.03 7.37 -18.60
CA LEU A 119 14.07 8.30 -17.98
C LEU A 119 14.38 9.76 -18.26
N GLU A 120 15.66 10.13 -18.34
CA GLU A 120 16.10 11.50 -18.67
C GLU A 120 15.64 11.92 -20.08
N GLU A 121 15.29 10.96 -20.94
CA GLU A 121 14.86 11.19 -22.31
C GLU A 121 13.35 11.48 -22.43
N ILE A 122 12.56 11.14 -21.41
CA ILE A 122 11.11 11.40 -21.37
C ILE A 122 10.79 12.52 -20.39
N SER A 123 9.96 13.47 -20.83
CA SER A 123 9.53 14.55 -19.94
C SER A 123 8.68 14.01 -18.76
N PRO A 124 8.87 14.55 -17.55
CA PRO A 124 8.03 14.18 -16.39
C PRO A 124 6.53 14.38 -16.62
N ALA A 125 6.15 15.33 -17.48
CA ALA A 125 4.76 15.58 -17.86
C ALA A 125 4.15 14.42 -18.65
N GLU A 126 4.92 13.80 -19.55
CA GLU A 126 4.47 12.63 -20.31
C GLU A 126 4.36 11.39 -19.39
N LEU A 127 5.27 11.23 -18.43
CA LEU A 127 5.17 10.15 -17.44
C LEU A 127 3.94 10.32 -16.55
N ALA A 128 3.70 11.51 -16.02
CA ALA A 128 2.53 11.80 -15.17
C ALA A 128 1.19 11.62 -15.91
N ARG A 129 1.19 11.68 -17.24
CA ARG A 129 -0.01 11.39 -18.05
C ARG A 129 -0.39 9.91 -18.05
N HIS A 130 0.60 9.03 -17.98
CA HIS A 130 0.40 7.59 -18.19
C HIS A 130 0.60 6.75 -16.92
N PHE A 131 1.34 7.27 -15.94
CA PHE A 131 1.71 6.59 -14.72
C PHE A 131 1.28 7.38 -13.47
N PRO A 132 1.08 6.68 -12.34
CA PRO A 132 0.81 7.34 -11.07
C PRO A 132 1.97 8.25 -10.68
N SER A 133 1.69 9.54 -10.50
CA SER A 133 2.66 10.54 -10.04
C SER A 133 2.39 10.91 -8.58
N PRO A 134 3.39 11.37 -7.83
CA PRO A 134 3.15 11.83 -6.47
C PRO A 134 2.22 13.05 -6.49
N ASP A 135 1.05 12.93 -5.90
CA ASP A 135 0.16 14.06 -5.61
C ASP A 135 0.34 14.46 -4.15
N LEU A 136 0.74 15.72 -3.91
CA LEU A 136 0.94 16.26 -2.57
C LEU A 136 -0.37 16.34 -1.77
N SER A 137 -1.53 16.31 -2.43
CA SER A 137 -2.84 16.29 -1.77
C SER A 137 -3.23 14.93 -1.20
N GLU A 138 -2.59 13.84 -1.66
CA GLU A 138 -2.78 12.48 -1.15
C GLU A 138 -1.77 12.09 -0.04
N ILE A 139 -0.86 12.99 0.32
CA ILE A 139 0.02 12.81 1.50
C ILE A 139 -0.77 13.19 2.75
N GLY A 140 -1.74 12.35 3.11
CA GLY A 140 -2.53 12.47 4.33
C GLY A 140 -1.84 11.80 5.51
N ASP A 141 -1.79 12.48 6.66
CA ASP A 141 -1.56 11.86 7.98
C ASP A 141 -2.85 11.17 8.44
N GLU A 142 -3.38 10.27 7.59
CA GLU A 142 -4.53 9.45 7.93
C GLU A 142 -4.06 8.35 8.88
N VAL A 143 -3.98 8.74 10.16
CA VAL A 143 -4.09 7.81 11.28
C VAL A 143 -5.37 7.02 11.03
N ALA A 144 -5.27 5.68 11.06
CA ALA A 144 -6.42 4.80 10.86
C ALA A 144 -7.43 4.96 12.00
N ASP A 145 -8.21 6.04 11.96
CA ASP A 145 -9.43 6.22 12.72
C ASP A 145 -10.46 5.32 12.04
N GLY A 146 -10.89 4.27 12.73
CA GLY A 146 -11.76 3.27 12.14
C GLY A 146 -13.08 3.87 11.67
N ASP A 147 -13.57 3.44 10.50
CA ASP A 147 -14.92 3.81 10.07
C ASP A 147 -15.93 3.06 10.94
N LEU A 148 -16.81 3.84 11.59
CA LEU A 148 -17.94 3.31 12.36
C LEU A 148 -18.96 2.68 11.40
N TYR A 149 -19.53 1.55 11.83
CA TYR A 149 -20.64 0.87 11.13
C TYR A 149 -21.91 1.72 11.07
#